data_AF-A0A2V6C8T6-F1
#
_entry.id   AF-A0A2V6C8T6-F1
#
_cell.length_a   1.000
_cell.length_b   1.000
_cell.length_c   1.000
_cell.angle_alpha   90.00
_cell.angle_beta   90.00
_cell.angle_gamma   90.00
#
_symmetry.space_group_name_H-M   'P 1'
#
loop_
_entity.id
_entity.type
_entity.pdbx_description
1 polymer ?
#
loop_
_entity_poly.entity_id
_entity_poly.type
_entity_poly.pdbx_seq_one_letter_code
_entity_poly.pdbx_strand_id
1 'polypeptide(L)'
;MRHLHRELAIRLNRIDGTRARPVMYEFWDTHLTFEKSWLARLNYVNQNAVKHGLVPLANQYPWCSAPWFETNARTGFVKSVYSFKTDRIKVPDDF
;
A
#
# COMPACT_ATOMS: atom_id res chain seq x y z
N MET A 1 14.68 -2.14 -6.35
CA MET A 1 14.52 -1.13 -5.29
C MET A 1 15.56 -0.01 -5.33
N ARG A 2 16.88 -0.26 -5.23
CA ARG A 2 17.91 0.81 -5.23
C ARG A 2 17.80 1.83 -6.38
N HIS A 3 17.64 1.35 -7.62
CA HIS A 3 17.49 2.23 -8.78
C HIS A 3 16.22 3.09 -8.68
N LEU A 4 15.09 2.47 -8.33
CA LEU A 4 13.81 3.17 -8.14
C LEU A 4 13.89 4.25 -7.06
N HIS A 5 14.47 3.92 -5.90
CA HIS A 5 14.65 4.87 -4.79
C HIS A 5 15.50 6.07 -5.23
N ARG A 6 16.60 5.82 -5.96
CA ARG A 6 17.46 6.88 -6.49
C ARG A 6 16.70 7.81 -7.44
N GLU A 7 16.01 7.26 -8.43
CA GLU A 7 15.28 8.06 -9.42
C GLU A 7 14.15 8.89 -8.80
N LEU A 8 13.37 8.29 -7.90
CA LEU A 8 12.32 8.98 -7.17
C LEU A 8 12.88 10.08 -6.27
N ALA A 9 13.96 9.82 -5.54
CA ALA A 9 14.58 10.81 -4.67
C ALA A 9 15.10 12.02 -5.46
N ILE A 10 15.76 11.79 -6.59
CA ILE A 10 16.22 12.87 -7.49
C ILE A 10 15.04 13.70 -7.98
N ARG A 11 13.95 13.04 -8.41
CA ARG A 11 12.78 13.73 -8.97
C ARG A 11 12.01 14.52 -7.91
N LEU A 12 11.76 13.95 -6.73
CA LEU A 12 11.11 14.63 -5.62
C LEU A 12 11.90 15.85 -5.15
N ASN A 13 13.23 15.72 -5.06
CA ASN A 13 14.11 16.84 -4.71
C ASN A 13 14.10 17.96 -5.75
N ARG A 14 13.97 17.61 -7.03
CA ARG A 14 13.81 18.60 -8.10
C ARG A 14 12.47 19.34 -8.00
N ILE A 15 11.37 18.62 -7.73
CA ILE A 15 10.03 19.20 -7.58
C ILE A 15 10.00 20.16 -6.39
N ASP A 16 10.62 19.78 -5.27
CA ASP A 16 10.59 20.55 -4.02
C ASP A 16 11.72 21.59 -3.91
N GLY A 17 12.49 21.81 -4.99
CA GLY A 17 13.61 22.77 -5.02
C GLY A 17 14.73 22.51 -3.99
N THR A 18 14.72 21.35 -3.35
CA THR A 18 15.60 21.02 -2.21
C THR A 18 16.65 20.03 -2.66
N ARG A 19 17.94 20.35 -2.51
CA ARG A 19 19.03 19.46 -2.93
C ARG A 19 19.38 18.45 -1.83
N ALA A 20 19.61 17.20 -2.25
CA ALA A 20 20.23 16.14 -1.45
C ALA A 20 19.54 15.76 -0.12
N ARG A 21 18.26 16.12 0.11
CA ARG A 21 17.54 15.60 1.28
C ARG A 21 17.27 14.10 1.14
N PRO A 22 17.42 13.31 2.22
CA PRO A 22 16.99 11.92 2.24
C PRO A 22 15.44 11.86 2.26
N VAL A 23 14.86 11.26 1.24
CA VAL A 23 13.40 11.14 1.05
C VAL A 23 12.92 9.72 0.79
N MET A 24 13.86 8.80 0.54
CA MET A 24 13.61 7.38 0.38
C MET A 24 14.44 6.65 1.42
N TYR A 25 13.80 5.73 2.15
CA TYR A 25 14.41 4.95 3.21
C TYR A 25 14.51 3.47 2.82
N GLU A 26 14.91 2.62 3.76
CA GLU A 26 14.87 1.17 3.60
C GLU A 26 13.43 0.68 3.33
N PHE A 27 13.33 -0.52 2.77
CA PHE A 27 12.07 -1.17 2.48
C PHE A 27 11.99 -2.51 3.20
N TRP A 28 10.77 -2.92 3.54
CA TRP A 28 10.52 -4.26 4.06
C TRP A 28 10.12 -5.19 2.92
N ASP A 29 10.72 -6.38 2.89
CA ASP A 29 10.39 -7.44 1.94
C ASP A 29 9.90 -8.67 2.69
N THR A 30 8.91 -9.36 2.11
CA THR A 30 8.36 -10.59 2.67
C THR A 30 7.93 -11.50 1.53
N HIS A 31 8.59 -12.65 1.43
CA HIS A 31 8.20 -13.68 0.48
C HIS A 31 6.89 -14.36 0.96
N LEU A 32 5.83 -14.24 0.15
CA LEU A 32 4.53 -14.84 0.43
C LEU A 32 4.44 -16.24 -0.17
N THR A 33 4.37 -17.25 0.69
CA THR A 33 4.32 -18.67 0.29
C THR A 33 2.90 -19.26 0.27
N PHE A 34 1.92 -18.54 0.81
CA PHE A 34 0.53 -19.00 0.89
C PHE A 34 -0.41 -17.95 0.29
N GLU A 35 -1.37 -18.41 -0.52
CA GLU A 35 -2.39 -17.57 -1.14
C GLU A 35 -3.17 -16.75 -0.10
N LYS A 36 -3.54 -17.36 1.02
CA LYS A 36 -4.23 -16.66 2.12
C LYS A 36 -3.42 -15.50 2.69
N SER A 37 -2.10 -15.64 2.77
CA SER A 37 -1.20 -14.56 3.23
C SER A 37 -1.14 -13.40 2.23
N TRP A 38 -1.28 -13.70 0.95
CA TRP A 38 -1.40 -12.70 -0.11
C TRP A 38 -2.76 -11.99 -0.07
N LEU A 39 -3.87 -12.72 0.04
CA LEU A 39 -5.21 -12.13 0.14
C LEU A 39 -5.35 -11.20 1.35
N ALA A 40 -4.82 -11.60 2.50
CA ALA A 40 -4.80 -10.74 3.68
C ALA A 40 -4.01 -9.44 3.45
N ARG A 41 -2.86 -9.51 2.78
CA ARG A 41 -2.04 -8.33 2.45
C ARG A 41 -2.65 -7.46 1.37
N LEU A 42 -3.39 -8.02 0.43
CA LEU A 42 -4.16 -7.25 -0.53
C LEU A 42 -5.24 -6.43 0.18
N ASN A 43 -5.97 -7.04 1.12
CA ASN A 43 -6.93 -6.29 1.94
C ASN A 43 -6.23 -5.21 2.77
N TYR A 44 -5.09 -5.55 3.39
CA TYR A 44 -4.29 -4.60 4.16
C TYR A 44 -3.93 -3.34 3.37
N VAL A 45 -3.38 -3.50 2.16
CA VAL A 45 -2.99 -2.36 1.31
C VAL A 45 -4.19 -1.50 0.95
N ASN A 46 -5.33 -2.11 0.60
CA ASN A 46 -6.55 -1.37 0.30
C ASN A 46 -7.08 -0.61 1.52
N GLN A 47 -7.05 -1.21 2.71
CA GLN A 47 -7.56 -0.63 3.94
C GLN A 47 -6.54 0.27 4.66
N ASN A 48 -5.30 0.38 4.17
CA ASN A 48 -4.23 1.09 4.88
C ASN A 48 -4.58 2.58 5.14
N ALA A 49 -5.17 3.24 4.15
CA ALA A 49 -5.60 4.63 4.29
C ALA A 49 -6.73 4.80 5.32
N VAL A 50 -7.60 3.80 5.48
CA VAL A 50 -8.65 3.77 6.51
C VAL A 50 -8.04 3.51 7.88
N LYS A 51 -7.11 2.55 7.98
CA LYS A 51 -6.35 2.24 9.21
C LYS A 51 -5.69 3.51 9.77
N HIS A 52 -5.10 4.33 8.90
CA HIS A 52 -4.41 5.57 9.26
C HIS A 52 -5.32 6.82 9.28
N GLY A 53 -6.64 6.65 9.16
CA GLY A 53 -7.60 7.74 9.31
C GLY A 53 -7.59 8.80 8.19
N LEU A 54 -6.98 8.50 7.04
CA LEU A 54 -6.91 9.43 5.91
C LEU A 54 -8.26 9.56 5.20
N VAL A 55 -9.02 8.46 5.13
CA VAL A 55 -10.36 8.39 4.52
C VAL A 55 -11.24 7.42 5.30
N PRO A 56 -12.58 7.60 5.31
CA PRO A 56 -13.48 6.66 5.98
C PRO A 56 -13.71 5.37 5.18
N LEU A 57 -13.47 5.36 3.87
CA LEU A 57 -13.62 4.19 2.99
C LEU A 57 -12.40 4.04 2.08
N ALA A 58 -11.94 2.80 1.88
CA ALA A 58 -10.75 2.48 1.08
C ALA A 58 -10.82 3.07 -0.35
N ASN A 59 -11.97 2.95 -1.02
CA ASN A 59 -12.18 3.48 -2.37
C ASN A 59 -12.24 5.01 -2.48
N GLN A 60 -12.12 5.73 -1.37
CA GLN A 60 -12.03 7.19 -1.39
C GLN A 60 -10.58 7.68 -1.40
N TYR A 61 -9.59 6.79 -1.21
CA TYR A 61 -8.19 7.16 -1.26
C TYR A 61 -7.67 7.15 -2.70
N PRO A 62 -7.42 8.33 -3.32
CA PRO A 62 -7.13 8.41 -4.75
C PRO A 62 -5.74 7.88 -5.12
N TRP A 63 -4.86 7.72 -4.13
CA TRP A 63 -3.48 7.28 -4.32
C TRP A 63 -3.28 5.78 -4.03
N CYS A 64 -4.34 4.98 -4.07
CA CYS A 64 -4.26 3.53 -4.03
C CYS A 64 -5.14 2.86 -5.10
N SER A 65 -5.01 1.55 -5.22
CA SER A 65 -5.74 0.74 -6.20
C SER A 65 -7.13 0.29 -5.73
N ALA A 66 -7.56 0.61 -4.50
CA ALA A 66 -8.86 0.15 -3.97
C ALA A 66 -10.06 0.54 -4.87
N PRO A 67 -10.20 1.78 -5.39
CA PRO A 67 -11.33 2.12 -6.25
C PRO A 67 -11.34 1.31 -7.56
N TRP A 68 -10.15 1.14 -8.15
CA TRP A 68 -9.99 0.33 -9.36
C TRP A 68 -10.31 -1.14 -9.10
N PHE A 69 -9.84 -1.67 -7.97
CA PHE A 69 -10.07 -3.05 -7.55
C PHE A 69 -11.55 -3.36 -7.38
N GLU A 70 -12.28 -2.51 -6.65
CA GLU A 70 -13.73 -2.68 -6.44
C GLU A 70 -14.53 -2.63 -7.74
N THR A 71 -14.09 -1.82 -8.71
CA THR A 71 -14.80 -1.63 -9.99
C THR A 71 -14.52 -2.75 -11.00
N ASN A 72 -13.29 -3.28 -11.02
CA ASN A 72 -12.84 -4.18 -12.08
C ASN A 72 -12.80 -5.66 -11.69
N ALA A 73 -12.74 -5.97 -10.39
CA ALA A 73 -12.74 -7.35 -9.92
C ALA A 73 -14.16 -7.92 -9.85
N ARG A 74 -14.28 -9.26 -9.94
CA ARG A 74 -15.54 -9.96 -9.69
C ARG A 74 -16.01 -9.66 -8.26
N THR A 75 -17.29 -9.35 -8.09
CA THR A 75 -17.87 -9.02 -6.76
C THR A 75 -17.57 -10.09 -5.70
N GLY A 76 -17.62 -11.37 -6.07
CA GLY A 76 -17.26 -12.46 -5.16
C GLY A 76 -15.80 -12.41 -4.71
N PHE A 77 -14.87 -12.01 -5.59
CA PHE A 77 -13.47 -11.87 -5.25
C PHE A 77 -13.22 -10.68 -4.32
N VAL A 78 -13.85 -9.54 -4.58
CA VAL A 78 -13.80 -8.37 -3.69
C VAL A 78 -14.26 -8.75 -2.29
N LYS A 79 -15.43 -9.40 -2.17
CA LYS A 79 -15.96 -9.89 -0.90
C LYS A 79 -15.01 -10.86 -0.20
N SER A 80 -14.42 -11.79 -0.95
CA SER A 80 -13.44 -12.73 -0.41
C SER A 80 -12.22 -11.99 0.17
N VAL A 81 -11.62 -11.06 -0.57
CA VAL A 81 -10.47 -10.27 -0.09
C VAL A 81 -10.85 -9.48 1.16
N TYR A 82 -11.97 -8.79 1.17
CA TYR A 82 -12.40 -7.97 2.32
C TYR A 82 -12.82 -8.79 3.54
N SER A 83 -13.08 -10.09 3.38
CA SER A 83 -13.31 -11.00 4.51
C SER A 83 -12.02 -11.37 5.28
N PHE A 84 -10.84 -11.18 4.68
CA PHE A 84 -9.58 -11.47 5.36
C PHE A 84 -9.25 -10.42 6.40
N LYS A 85 -9.10 -10.88 7.63
CA LYS A 85 -8.62 -10.10 8.77
C LYS A 85 -7.20 -9.56 8.55
N THR A 86 -7.01 -8.26 8.79
CA THR A 86 -5.73 -7.56 8.64
C THR A 86 -5.01 -7.33 9.97
N ASP A 87 -5.71 -7.49 11.11
CA ASP A 87 -5.19 -7.26 12.48
C ASP A 87 -3.99 -8.13 12.86
N ARG A 88 -3.81 -9.26 12.19
CA ARG A 88 -2.71 -10.22 12.46
C ARG A 88 -1.51 -10.03 11.53
N ILE A 89 -1.56 -9.08 10.61
CA ILE A 89 -0.44 -8.84 9.69
C ILE A 89 0.66 -8.12 10.46
N LYS A 90 1.80 -8.80 10.61
CA LYS A 90 3.00 -8.26 11.25
C LYS A 90 3.84 -7.54 10.20
N VAL A 91 3.60 -6.25 10.05
CA VAL A 91 4.41 -5.34 9.22
C VAL A 91 4.67 -4.06 10.02
N PRO A 92 5.86 -3.45 9.91
CA PRO A 92 6.12 -2.15 10.50
C PRO A 92 5.26 -1.08 9.82
N ASP A 93 4.32 -0.49 10.55
CA ASP A 93 3.32 0.46 10.04
C ASP A 93 2.71 1.31 11.17
N ASP A 94 3.58 1.89 12.00
CA ASP A 94 3.24 2.75 13.15
C ASP A 94 3.52 4.24 12.87
N PHE A 95 3.52 4.63 11.58
CA PHE A 95 3.87 5.97 11.12
C PHE A 95 2.65 6.83 10.79
#